data_AF-X0XGH3-F1
#
_entry.id   AF-X0XGH3-F1
#
_cell.length_a   1.000
_cell.length_b   1.000
_cell.length_c   1.000
_cell.angle_alpha   90.00
_cell.angle_beta   90.00
_cell.angle_gamma   90.00
#
_symmetry.space_group_name_H-M   'P 1'
#
loop_
_entity.id
_entity.type
_entity.pdbx_description
1 polymer ?
#
loop_
_entity_poly.entity_id
_entity_poly.type
_entity_poly.pdbx_seq_one_letter_code
_entity_poly.pdbx_strand_id
1 'polypeptide(L)'
;RAIEQISDLKLGSGITDIGGGGLSCGVCEMADRYGLGVEVYLDRIPLKATDMAPWEIWISESQERMLLAVPPENLDEVLRIFEDEQVDTTILGEYTESGKAILYFAGVLVAQLELEKLFNPPKIERTTNWRPPELEEPLIPEPEDLGGVLLRLLAAYNIASKEKVVRRYDQEVKGQTVVKPLQGWNAGPNNAAVLKPLDDSWRGIAVSSGINPRYGQIDPYWMAASAIDEAVRNNVAVGGRRISLLDNFTWGNPEYE
;
A
#
# COMPACT_ATOMS: atom_id res chain seq x y z
N ARG A 1 13.90 -8.73 -9.82
CA ARG A 1 15.17 -9.00 -10.52
C ARG A 1 15.69 -7.76 -11.25
N ALA A 2 15.17 -7.34 -12.41
CA ALA A 2 15.64 -6.12 -13.10
C ALA A 2 15.76 -4.89 -12.17
N ILE A 3 14.67 -4.57 -11.45
CA ILE A 3 14.65 -3.45 -10.48
C ILE A 3 15.68 -3.64 -9.34
N GLU A 4 15.83 -4.86 -8.82
CA GLU A 4 16.80 -5.15 -7.75
C GLU A 4 18.23 -4.93 -8.26
N GLN A 5 18.56 -5.45 -9.45
CA GLN A 5 19.86 -5.26 -10.08
C GLN A 5 20.17 -3.79 -10.35
N ILE A 6 19.20 -3.02 -10.87
CA ILE A 6 19.33 -1.56 -11.08
C ILE A 6 19.61 -0.85 -9.76
N SER A 7 18.94 -1.24 -8.68
CA SER A 7 19.16 -0.68 -7.34
C SER A 7 20.55 -1.02 -6.80
N ASP A 8 20.99 -2.26 -6.94
CA ASP A 8 22.30 -2.73 -6.44
C ASP A 8 23.46 -2.04 -7.17
N LEU A 9 23.31 -1.87 -8.49
CA LEU A 9 24.26 -1.15 -9.33
C LEU A 9 24.11 0.39 -9.23
N LYS A 10 23.09 0.88 -8.53
CA LYS A 10 22.78 2.31 -8.35
C LYS A 10 22.61 3.06 -9.66
N LEU A 11 21.91 2.45 -10.61
CA LEU A 11 21.71 2.99 -11.94
C LEU A 11 20.51 3.94 -12.05
N GLY A 12 19.54 3.85 -11.12
CA GLY A 12 18.35 4.71 -11.09
C GLY A 12 18.42 5.78 -10.00
N SER A 13 17.70 6.89 -10.22
CA SER A 13 17.54 8.01 -9.29
C SER A 13 16.26 7.93 -8.46
N GLY A 14 15.23 7.23 -8.96
CA GLY A 14 13.95 7.11 -8.27
C GLY A 14 13.03 6.12 -8.96
N ILE A 15 12.09 5.56 -8.20
CA ILE A 15 11.09 4.61 -8.69
C ILE A 15 9.75 4.88 -8.00
N THR A 16 8.65 4.70 -8.73
CA THR A 16 7.29 4.71 -8.16
C THR A 16 6.40 3.76 -8.94
N ASP A 17 5.39 3.18 -8.28
CA ASP A 17 4.31 2.48 -8.96
C ASP A 17 3.36 3.47 -9.64
N ILE A 18 2.65 3.00 -10.67
CA ILE A 18 1.63 3.76 -11.36
C ILE A 18 0.26 3.16 -11.02
N GLY A 19 -0.36 3.72 -9.99
CA GLY A 19 -1.67 3.31 -9.47
C GLY A 19 -2.78 4.31 -9.79
N GLY A 20 -3.43 4.83 -8.74
CA GLY A 20 -4.53 5.80 -8.84
C GLY A 20 -4.10 7.08 -9.56
N GLY A 21 -4.96 7.58 -10.46
CA GLY A 21 -4.66 8.70 -11.36
C GLY A 21 -3.65 8.38 -12.48
N GLY A 22 -3.08 7.18 -12.51
CA GLY A 22 -2.23 6.73 -13.61
C GLY A 22 -0.91 7.48 -13.73
N LEU A 23 -0.45 7.67 -14.98
CA LEU A 23 0.80 8.39 -15.27
C LEU A 23 0.74 9.83 -14.75
N SER A 24 -0.46 10.42 -14.78
CA SER A 24 -0.66 11.78 -14.32
C SER A 24 -0.21 12.01 -12.88
N CYS A 25 -0.51 11.08 -11.97
CA CYS A 25 -0.04 11.15 -10.59
C CYS A 25 1.43 10.73 -10.50
N GLY A 26 1.79 9.52 -10.94
CA GLY A 26 3.13 8.98 -10.70
C GLY A 26 4.27 9.83 -11.25
N VAL A 27 4.11 10.38 -12.47
CA VAL A 27 5.14 11.21 -13.11
C VAL A 27 5.23 12.58 -12.45
N CYS A 28 4.08 13.22 -12.21
CA CYS A 28 4.04 14.56 -11.65
C CYS A 28 4.43 14.59 -10.16
N GLU A 29 4.04 13.59 -9.37
CA GLU A 29 4.43 13.48 -7.96
C GLU A 29 5.94 13.30 -7.81
N MET A 30 6.56 12.52 -8.69
CA MET A 30 8.01 12.38 -8.70
C MET A 30 8.70 13.69 -9.10
N ALA A 31 8.19 14.41 -10.11
CA ALA A 31 8.73 15.73 -10.47
C ALA A 31 8.63 16.72 -9.30
N ASP A 32 7.44 16.87 -8.71
CA ASP A 32 7.13 17.81 -7.64
C ASP A 32 7.98 17.56 -6.38
N ARG A 33 8.14 16.29 -5.98
CA ARG A 33 8.96 15.88 -4.83
C ARG A 33 10.39 16.38 -4.89
N TYR A 34 10.94 16.56 -6.10
CA TYR A 34 12.31 17.02 -6.32
C TYR A 34 12.39 18.46 -6.86
N GLY A 35 11.27 19.19 -6.92
CA GLY A 35 11.23 20.57 -7.40
C GLY A 35 11.53 20.70 -8.90
N LEU A 36 11.19 19.68 -9.68
CA LEU A 36 11.41 19.59 -11.13
C LEU A 36 10.10 19.80 -11.90
N GLY A 37 10.21 20.00 -13.20
CA GLY A 37 9.13 19.78 -14.17
C GLY A 37 9.36 18.49 -14.95
N VAL A 38 8.52 18.21 -15.94
CA VAL A 38 8.62 17.02 -16.78
C VAL A 38 8.02 17.27 -18.16
N GLU A 39 8.70 16.79 -19.20
CA GLU A 39 8.17 16.70 -20.55
C GLU A 39 7.83 15.24 -20.85
N VAL A 40 6.61 14.98 -21.32
CA VAL A 40 6.10 13.63 -21.58
C VAL A 40 5.61 13.51 -23.01
N TYR A 41 5.95 12.42 -23.68
CA TYR A 41 5.50 12.11 -25.04
C TYR A 41 4.53 10.91 -25.00
N LEU A 42 3.23 11.22 -25.04
CA LEU A 42 2.17 10.23 -24.84
C LEU A 42 2.09 9.20 -25.99
N ASP A 43 2.52 9.56 -27.19
CA ASP A 43 2.56 8.67 -28.36
C ASP A 43 3.63 7.58 -28.29
N ARG A 44 4.57 7.66 -27.33
CA ARG A 44 5.59 6.61 -27.08
C ARG A 44 5.09 5.49 -26.18
N ILE A 45 3.93 5.66 -25.56
CA ILE A 45 3.41 4.72 -24.57
C ILE A 45 2.79 3.51 -25.30
N PRO A 46 3.20 2.27 -24.99
CA PRO A 46 2.56 1.08 -25.52
C PRO A 46 1.07 1.03 -25.11
N LEU A 47 0.17 0.99 -26.10
CA LEU A 47 -1.26 0.97 -25.87
C LEU A 47 -1.83 -0.43 -26.13
N LYS A 48 -2.75 -0.88 -25.26
CA LYS A 48 -3.54 -2.10 -25.46
C LYS A 48 -4.74 -1.89 -26.40
N ALA A 49 -5.20 -0.64 -26.51
CA ALA A 49 -6.28 -0.23 -27.41
C ALA A 49 -5.73 0.79 -28.42
N THR A 50 -6.11 0.66 -29.69
CA THR A 50 -5.51 1.39 -30.81
C THR A 50 -5.92 2.86 -30.92
N ASP A 51 -6.95 3.29 -30.20
CA ASP A 51 -7.62 4.59 -30.41
C ASP A 51 -7.87 5.35 -29.09
N MET A 52 -6.89 5.35 -28.19
CA MET A 52 -7.00 6.11 -26.93
C MET A 52 -6.71 7.59 -27.16
N ALA A 53 -7.59 8.46 -26.65
CA ALA A 53 -7.35 9.88 -26.62
C ALA A 53 -6.21 10.23 -25.64
N PRO A 54 -5.48 11.34 -25.84
CA PRO A 54 -4.32 11.68 -24.99
C PRO A 54 -4.63 11.73 -23.49
N TRP A 55 -5.79 12.25 -23.12
CA TRP A 55 -6.22 12.30 -21.71
C TRP A 55 -6.49 10.90 -21.14
N GLU A 56 -7.03 9.97 -21.93
CA GLU A 56 -7.26 8.57 -21.51
C GLU A 56 -5.93 7.86 -21.27
N ILE A 57 -4.93 8.08 -22.14
CA ILE A 57 -3.58 7.56 -21.96
C ILE A 57 -2.98 8.10 -20.65
N TRP A 58 -3.14 9.41 -20.41
CA TRP A 58 -2.53 10.11 -19.29
C TRP A 58 -3.09 9.70 -17.92
N ILE A 59 -4.42 9.55 -17.81
CA ILE A 59 -5.09 9.21 -16.54
C ILE A 59 -5.42 7.72 -16.40
N SER A 60 -5.05 6.88 -17.38
CA SER A 60 -5.31 5.44 -17.33
C SER A 60 -4.70 4.84 -16.07
N GLU A 61 -5.49 4.08 -15.32
CA GLU A 61 -5.08 3.29 -14.13
C GLU A 61 -4.84 1.81 -14.49
N SER A 62 -4.36 1.53 -15.70
CA SER A 62 -3.95 0.19 -16.08
C SER A 62 -2.89 -0.37 -15.10
N GLN A 63 -3.04 -1.64 -14.75
CA GLN A 63 -2.21 -2.28 -13.73
C GLN A 63 -0.82 -2.67 -14.26
N GLU A 64 0.08 -3.04 -13.33
CA GLU A 64 1.40 -3.61 -13.61
C GLU A 64 2.36 -2.63 -14.33
N ARG A 65 2.29 -1.35 -13.98
CA ARG A 65 3.16 -0.31 -14.52
C ARG A 65 4.00 0.33 -13.42
N MET A 66 5.26 0.56 -13.73
CA MET A 66 6.25 1.21 -12.86
C MET A 66 6.89 2.38 -13.62
N LEU A 67 7.20 3.45 -12.93
CA LEU A 67 8.00 4.57 -13.44
C LEU A 67 9.37 4.53 -12.79
N LEU A 68 10.43 4.61 -13.61
CA LEU A 68 11.81 4.67 -13.16
C LEU A 68 12.47 5.92 -13.73
N ALA A 69 13.04 6.76 -12.86
CA ALA A 69 13.88 7.88 -13.23
C ALA A 69 15.34 7.42 -13.31
N VAL A 70 15.98 7.65 -14.46
CA VAL A 70 17.33 7.13 -14.77
C VAL A 70 18.19 8.28 -15.29
N PRO A 71 19.42 8.49 -14.76
CA PRO A 71 20.38 9.41 -15.35
C PRO A 71 20.68 9.04 -16.82
N PRO A 72 20.78 9.99 -17.75
CA PRO A 72 21.00 9.70 -19.17
C PRO A 72 22.19 8.79 -19.45
N GLU A 73 23.28 8.92 -18.68
CA GLU A 73 24.48 8.10 -18.79
C GLU A 73 24.28 6.62 -18.45
N ASN A 74 23.22 6.27 -17.71
CA ASN A 74 22.89 4.92 -17.29
C ASN A 74 21.77 4.29 -18.13
N LEU A 75 21.15 5.05 -19.04
CA LEU A 75 19.93 4.65 -19.73
C LEU A 75 20.09 3.35 -20.53
N ASP A 76 21.14 3.25 -21.33
CA ASP A 76 21.39 2.08 -22.18
C ASP A 76 21.57 0.79 -21.35
N GLU A 77 22.27 0.88 -20.22
CA GLU A 77 22.48 -0.25 -19.33
C GLU A 77 21.17 -0.67 -18.65
N VAL A 78 20.35 0.29 -18.22
CA VAL A 78 19.04 0.00 -17.63
C VAL A 78 18.11 -0.68 -18.64
N LEU A 79 18.07 -0.19 -19.88
CA LEU A 79 17.26 -0.80 -20.95
C LEU A 79 17.69 -2.25 -21.22
N ARG A 80 19.01 -2.50 -21.26
CA ARG A 80 19.57 -3.85 -21.42
C ARG A 80 19.17 -4.79 -20.27
N ILE A 81 19.19 -4.32 -19.03
CA ILE A 81 18.77 -5.12 -17.86
C ILE A 81 17.29 -5.52 -17.96
N PHE A 82 16.42 -4.62 -18.41
CA PHE A 82 15.00 -4.96 -18.60
C PHE A 82 14.78 -5.90 -19.79
N GLU A 83 15.53 -5.73 -20.89
CA GLU A 83 15.50 -6.62 -22.04
C GLU A 83 15.92 -8.06 -21.66
N ASP A 84 16.98 -8.21 -20.88
CA ASP A 84 17.46 -9.51 -20.37
C ASP A 84 16.40 -10.23 -19.52
N GLU A 85 15.54 -9.48 -18.81
CA GLU A 85 14.41 -10.00 -18.03
C GLU A 85 13.10 -10.06 -18.82
N GLN A 86 13.13 -9.75 -20.13
CA GLN A 86 11.97 -9.77 -21.05
C GLN A 86 10.81 -8.88 -20.58
N VAL A 87 11.14 -7.71 -20.03
CA VAL A 87 10.17 -6.71 -19.58
C VAL A 87 10.15 -5.54 -20.56
N ASP A 88 8.96 -5.24 -21.09
CA ASP A 88 8.77 -4.11 -21.99
C ASP A 88 9.04 -2.79 -21.27
N THR A 89 9.78 -1.89 -21.94
CA THR A 89 10.08 -0.55 -21.44
C THR A 89 9.89 0.49 -22.54
N THR A 90 9.57 1.71 -22.14
CA THR A 90 9.49 2.85 -23.06
C THR A 90 10.06 4.09 -22.40
N ILE A 91 10.74 4.93 -23.18
CA ILE A 91 11.23 6.23 -22.71
C ILE A 91 10.07 7.21 -22.81
N LEU A 92 9.45 7.47 -21.67
CA LEU A 92 8.29 8.35 -21.55
C LEU A 92 8.63 9.82 -21.86
N GLY A 93 9.81 10.28 -21.44
CA GLY A 93 10.15 11.69 -21.45
C GLY A 93 11.34 12.03 -20.54
N GLU A 94 11.45 13.29 -20.15
CA GLU A 94 12.59 13.83 -19.40
C GLU A 94 12.13 14.79 -18.29
N TYR A 95 12.77 14.70 -17.13
CA TYR A 95 12.58 15.70 -16.05
C TYR A 95 13.35 16.97 -16.37
N THR A 96 12.74 18.12 -16.13
CA THR A 96 13.29 19.43 -16.50
C THR A 96 13.33 20.37 -15.29
N GLU A 97 13.95 21.54 -15.42
CA GLU A 97 13.92 22.59 -14.39
C GLU A 97 12.69 23.52 -14.51
N SER A 98 11.71 23.16 -15.35
CA SER A 98 10.61 24.07 -15.71
C SER A 98 9.55 24.26 -14.62
N GLY A 99 9.46 23.35 -13.64
CA GLY A 99 8.39 23.30 -12.65
C GLY A 99 7.00 23.00 -13.23
N LYS A 100 6.93 22.50 -14.47
CA LYS A 100 5.69 22.24 -15.21
C LYS A 100 5.65 20.82 -15.74
N ALA A 101 4.46 20.23 -15.80
CA ALA A 101 4.20 19.06 -16.62
C ALA A 101 3.75 19.48 -18.01
N ILE A 102 4.54 19.16 -19.03
CA ILE A 102 4.31 19.50 -20.43
C ILE A 102 4.07 18.20 -21.19
N LEU A 103 2.89 18.06 -21.78
CA LEU A 103 2.47 16.83 -22.44
C LEU A 103 2.39 17.04 -23.95
N TYR A 104 3.09 16.19 -24.69
CA TYR A 104 3.03 16.11 -26.14
C TYR A 104 2.32 14.83 -26.58
N PHE A 105 1.58 14.91 -27.67
CA PHE A 105 1.03 13.75 -28.37
C PHE A 105 1.18 13.96 -29.87
N ALA A 106 1.88 13.04 -30.54
CA ALA A 106 2.17 13.11 -31.96
C ALA A 106 2.81 14.47 -32.37
N GLY A 107 3.72 14.97 -31.54
CA GLY A 107 4.42 16.25 -31.73
C GLY A 107 3.61 17.50 -31.40
N VAL A 108 2.34 17.38 -30.99
CA VAL A 108 1.48 18.50 -30.61
C VAL A 108 1.45 18.65 -29.10
N LEU A 109 1.62 19.88 -28.60
CA LEU A 109 1.41 20.21 -27.19
C LEU A 109 -0.07 20.05 -26.83
N VAL A 110 -0.40 19.08 -25.98
CA VAL A 110 -1.79 18.77 -25.58
C VAL A 110 -2.13 19.26 -24.17
N ALA A 111 -1.15 19.45 -23.28
CA ALA A 111 -1.36 20.06 -21.98
C ALA A 111 -0.08 20.70 -21.42
N GLN A 112 -0.26 21.73 -20.58
CA GLN A 112 0.79 22.32 -19.77
C GLN A 112 0.23 22.68 -18.40
N LEU A 113 0.76 22.06 -17.34
CA LEU A 113 0.28 22.22 -15.97
C LEU A 113 1.42 22.73 -15.07
N GLU A 114 1.12 23.69 -14.20
CA GLU A 114 2.07 24.14 -13.16
C GLU A 114 1.98 23.20 -11.95
N LEU A 115 3.07 22.52 -11.61
CA LEU A 115 3.05 21.46 -10.60
C LEU A 115 2.79 22.01 -9.19
N GLU A 116 3.36 23.17 -8.85
CA GLU A 116 3.12 23.81 -7.56
C GLU A 116 1.62 24.04 -7.29
N LYS A 117 0.87 24.48 -8.31
CA LYS A 117 -0.57 24.70 -8.18
C LYS A 117 -1.37 23.41 -8.10
N LEU A 118 -0.87 22.34 -8.71
CA LEU A 118 -1.51 21.03 -8.70
C LEU A 118 -1.37 20.35 -7.33
N PHE A 119 -0.18 20.42 -6.73
CA PHE A 119 0.15 19.71 -5.48
C PHE A 119 0.01 20.55 -4.20
N ASN A 120 -0.28 21.84 -4.31
CA ASN A 120 -0.57 22.71 -3.17
C ASN A 120 -2.00 23.30 -3.21
N PRO A 121 -3.05 22.45 -3.20
CA PRO A 121 -4.42 22.93 -3.15
C PRO A 121 -4.75 23.59 -1.80
N PRO A 122 -5.77 24.46 -1.73
CA PRO A 122 -6.24 25.01 -0.46
C PRO A 122 -6.64 23.90 0.53
N LYS A 123 -6.19 24.04 1.78
CA LYS A 123 -6.59 23.14 2.86
C LYS A 123 -8.01 23.46 3.30
N ILE A 124 -8.84 22.42 3.40
CA ILE A 124 -10.22 22.54 3.88
C ILE A 124 -10.22 22.25 5.39
N GLU A 125 -10.57 23.23 6.19
CA GLU A 125 -10.85 23.04 7.62
C GLU A 125 -12.35 22.75 7.80
N ARG A 126 -12.67 21.74 8.63
CA ARG A 126 -14.04 21.35 8.93
C ARG A 126 -14.25 21.30 10.45
N THR A 127 -15.41 21.74 10.88
CA THR A 127 -15.86 21.62 12.27
C THR A 127 -16.88 20.50 12.34
N THR A 128 -16.65 19.52 13.22
CA THR A 128 -17.59 18.43 13.51
C THR A 128 -18.10 18.55 14.95
N ASN A 129 -19.31 18.06 15.20
CA ASN A 129 -19.93 18.03 16.52
C ASN A 129 -20.20 16.59 16.95
N TRP A 130 -19.14 15.82 17.21
CA TRP A 130 -19.30 14.47 17.76
C TRP A 130 -19.95 14.51 19.15
N ARG A 131 -21.01 13.71 19.32
CA ARG A 131 -21.69 13.51 20.61
C ARG A 131 -21.50 12.04 21.01
N PRO A 132 -20.84 11.75 22.14
CA PRO A 132 -20.74 10.38 22.64
C PRO A 132 -22.15 9.78 22.81
N PRO A 133 -22.35 8.50 22.44
CA PRO A 133 -23.60 7.83 22.71
C PRO A 133 -23.80 7.69 24.23
N GLU A 134 -25.03 7.86 24.70
CA GLU A 134 -25.41 7.56 26.08
C GLU A 134 -25.64 6.05 26.21
N LEU A 135 -24.65 5.34 26.75
CA LEU A 135 -24.66 3.89 26.93
C LEU A 135 -24.57 3.55 28.42
N GLU A 136 -25.28 2.51 28.84
CA GLU A 136 -25.18 1.94 30.19
C GLU A 136 -24.37 0.64 30.15
N GLU A 137 -23.56 0.40 31.19
CA GLU A 137 -22.81 -0.85 31.32
C GLU A 137 -23.79 -2.03 31.46
N PRO A 138 -23.77 -3.02 30.56
CA PRO A 138 -24.71 -4.11 30.61
C PRO A 138 -24.45 -5.03 31.81
N LEU A 139 -25.51 -5.43 32.51
CA LEU A 139 -25.43 -6.54 33.45
C LEU A 139 -25.37 -7.85 32.66
N ILE A 140 -24.24 -8.57 32.78
CA ILE A 140 -24.03 -9.85 32.10
C ILE A 140 -24.13 -10.97 33.15
N PRO A 141 -25.31 -11.60 33.34
CA PRO A 141 -25.45 -12.72 34.26
C PRO A 141 -24.66 -13.94 33.75
N GLU A 142 -24.18 -14.76 34.67
CA GLU A 142 -23.50 -16.02 34.32
C GLU A 142 -24.48 -16.95 33.60
N PRO A 143 -24.15 -17.44 32.38
CA PRO A 143 -25.00 -18.39 31.68
C PRO A 143 -25.07 -19.74 32.38
N GLU A 144 -26.26 -20.35 32.41
CA GLU A 144 -26.46 -21.70 32.98
C GLU A 144 -25.66 -22.79 32.24
N ASP A 145 -25.42 -22.60 30.94
CA ASP A 145 -24.64 -23.51 30.08
C ASP A 145 -23.46 -22.78 29.43
N LEU A 146 -22.34 -22.73 30.15
CA LEU A 146 -21.07 -22.17 29.66
C LEU A 146 -20.52 -22.96 28.45
N GLY A 147 -20.77 -24.27 28.38
CA GLY A 147 -20.32 -25.12 27.28
C GLY A 147 -21.00 -24.74 25.97
N GLY A 148 -22.32 -24.59 25.99
CA GLY A 148 -23.09 -24.13 24.84
C GLY A 148 -22.72 -22.70 24.41
N VAL A 149 -22.42 -21.80 25.36
CA VAL A 149 -21.94 -20.45 25.05
C VAL A 149 -20.59 -20.51 24.32
N LEU A 150 -19.63 -21.29 24.83
CA LEU A 150 -18.32 -21.47 24.21
C LEU A 150 -18.44 -22.00 22.78
N LEU A 151 -19.28 -23.02 22.55
CA LEU A 151 -19.50 -23.57 21.21
C LEU A 151 -20.09 -22.53 20.25
N ARG A 152 -21.00 -21.67 20.71
CA ARG A 152 -21.52 -20.55 19.91
C ARG A 152 -20.44 -19.52 19.58
N LEU A 153 -19.58 -19.18 20.54
CA LEU A 153 -18.46 -18.27 20.31
C LEU A 153 -17.48 -18.84 19.28
N LEU A 154 -17.10 -20.11 19.42
CA LEU A 154 -16.19 -20.78 18.46
C LEU A 154 -16.79 -20.92 17.06
N ALA A 155 -18.12 -20.94 16.93
CA ALA A 155 -18.82 -20.95 15.65
C ALA A 155 -18.96 -19.56 15.00
N ALA A 156 -18.81 -18.47 15.77
CA ALA A 156 -18.97 -17.12 15.25
C ALA A 156 -17.83 -16.76 14.29
N TYR A 157 -18.14 -16.22 13.11
CA TYR A 157 -17.13 -15.99 12.05
C TYR A 157 -15.96 -15.07 12.46
N ASN A 158 -16.18 -14.15 13.41
CA ASN A 158 -15.12 -13.31 13.96
C ASN A 158 -14.10 -14.12 14.80
N ILE A 159 -14.49 -15.26 15.37
CA ILE A 159 -13.64 -16.10 16.24
C ILE A 159 -13.20 -17.40 15.54
N ALA A 160 -14.09 -18.03 14.78
CA ALA A 160 -13.89 -19.33 14.14
C ALA A 160 -12.59 -19.39 13.31
N SER A 161 -12.04 -20.61 13.12
CA SER A 161 -10.79 -20.82 12.38
C SER A 161 -10.79 -20.16 11.00
N LYS A 162 -9.70 -19.44 10.69
CA LYS A 162 -9.46 -18.80 9.38
C LYS A 162 -8.66 -19.68 8.42
N GLU A 163 -8.45 -20.95 8.78
CA GLU A 163 -7.61 -21.90 8.04
C GLU A 163 -7.95 -22.01 6.55
N LYS A 164 -9.24 -22.04 6.18
CA LYS A 164 -9.65 -22.13 4.77
C LYS A 164 -9.13 -20.98 3.91
N VAL A 165 -9.07 -19.78 4.48
CA VAL A 165 -8.53 -18.58 3.80
C VAL A 165 -7.01 -18.66 3.81
N VAL A 166 -6.43 -18.93 4.97
CA VAL A 166 -4.98 -18.94 5.18
C VAL A 166 -4.27 -19.97 4.29
N ARG A 167 -4.86 -21.15 4.08
CA ARG A 167 -4.30 -22.21 3.22
C ARG A 167 -4.48 -21.98 1.73
N ARG A 168 -5.25 -20.97 1.31
CA ARG A 168 -5.41 -20.64 -0.10
C ARG A 168 -4.15 -20.00 -0.68
N TYR A 169 -3.33 -19.40 0.18
CA TYR A 169 -2.12 -18.67 -0.17
C TYR A 169 -0.87 -19.46 0.22
N ASP A 170 0.17 -19.31 -0.60
CA ASP A 170 1.49 -19.84 -0.28
C ASP A 170 2.12 -19.09 0.91
N GLN A 171 2.89 -19.81 1.73
CA GLN A 171 3.57 -19.27 2.91
C GLN A 171 5.06 -19.59 2.93
N GLU A 172 5.58 -20.24 1.90
CA GLU A 172 6.91 -20.87 1.84
C GLU A 172 7.80 -20.29 0.75
N VAL A 173 7.27 -19.56 -0.23
CA VAL A 173 8.04 -18.97 -1.32
C VAL A 173 9.17 -18.10 -0.74
N LYS A 174 10.37 -18.29 -1.29
CA LYS A 174 11.66 -17.79 -0.80
C LYS A 174 12.17 -18.39 0.52
N GLY A 175 11.39 -19.19 1.25
CA GLY A 175 11.82 -19.87 2.47
C GLY A 175 12.11 -18.95 3.65
N GLN A 176 11.59 -17.73 3.62
CA GLN A 176 11.93 -16.66 4.58
C GLN A 176 10.90 -16.51 5.72
N THR A 177 9.87 -17.37 5.78
CA THR A 177 8.85 -17.33 6.84
C THR A 177 9.23 -18.25 8.00
N VAL A 178 9.54 -17.68 9.17
CA VAL A 178 9.96 -18.42 10.37
C VAL A 178 8.76 -18.78 11.26
N VAL A 179 7.93 -17.79 11.57
CA VAL A 179 6.65 -17.99 12.27
C VAL A 179 5.54 -17.80 11.26
N LYS A 180 4.79 -18.87 11.03
CA LYS A 180 3.73 -18.93 10.02
C LYS A 180 2.38 -18.60 10.66
N PRO A 181 1.38 -18.13 9.91
CA PRO A 181 0.02 -17.94 10.42
C PRO A 181 -0.56 -19.18 11.12
N LEU A 182 -0.25 -20.38 10.63
CA LEU A 182 -0.58 -21.66 11.27
C LEU A 182 0.69 -22.47 11.52
N GLN A 183 0.90 -22.97 12.74
CA GLN A 183 2.11 -23.71 13.12
C GLN A 183 1.87 -24.79 14.17
N GLY A 184 2.84 -25.69 14.32
CA GLY A 184 2.80 -26.79 15.29
C GLY A 184 2.06 -28.03 14.76
N TRP A 185 1.97 -29.05 15.60
CA TRP A 185 1.45 -30.37 15.22
C TRP A 185 0.01 -30.32 14.69
N ASN A 186 -0.83 -29.47 15.28
CA ASN A 186 -2.23 -29.30 14.91
C ASN A 186 -2.48 -28.05 14.03
N ALA A 187 -1.43 -27.41 13.49
CA ALA A 187 -1.54 -26.18 12.71
C ALA A 187 -2.37 -25.08 13.43
N GLY A 188 -2.04 -24.83 14.69
CA GLY A 188 -2.71 -23.80 15.50
C GLY A 188 -2.37 -22.39 15.03
N PRO A 189 -3.27 -21.41 15.22
CA PRO A 189 -3.03 -20.03 14.81
C PRO A 189 -1.95 -19.35 15.64
N ASN A 190 -1.15 -18.50 15.00
CA ASN A 190 -0.22 -17.58 15.67
C ASN A 190 -0.79 -16.16 15.72
N ASN A 191 -0.33 -15.36 16.69
CA ASN A 191 -0.74 -13.97 16.84
C ASN A 191 -0.14 -13.04 15.76
N ALA A 192 0.97 -13.43 15.15
CA ALA A 192 1.69 -12.64 14.15
C ALA A 192 2.53 -13.56 13.26
N ALA A 193 2.96 -13.06 12.09
CA ALA A 193 3.92 -13.73 11.23
C ALA A 193 5.32 -13.13 11.44
N VAL A 194 6.37 -13.95 11.31
CA VAL A 194 7.76 -13.50 11.41
C VAL A 194 8.53 -13.91 10.16
N LEU A 195 9.10 -12.92 9.48
CA LEU A 195 9.93 -13.08 8.29
C LEU A 195 11.41 -12.89 8.65
N LYS A 196 12.31 -13.68 8.05
CA LYS A 196 13.77 -13.55 8.10
C LYS A 196 14.28 -13.26 6.68
N PRO A 197 14.24 -12.00 6.22
CA PRO A 197 14.53 -11.67 4.83
C PRO A 197 16.02 -11.66 4.48
N LEU A 198 16.91 -11.69 5.47
CA LEU A 198 18.36 -11.63 5.28
C LEU A 198 18.97 -13.03 5.38
N ASP A 199 19.81 -13.40 4.42
CA ASP A 199 20.46 -14.72 4.41
C ASP A 199 21.50 -14.82 5.54
N ASP A 200 22.38 -13.82 5.65
CA ASP A 200 23.50 -13.76 6.60
C ASP A 200 23.14 -13.15 7.97
N SER A 201 21.85 -13.04 8.32
CA SER A 201 21.42 -12.43 9.58
C SER A 201 20.17 -13.06 10.16
N TRP A 202 20.16 -13.25 11.49
CA TRP A 202 18.96 -13.67 12.23
C TRP A 202 17.97 -12.54 12.53
N ARG A 203 18.20 -11.34 11.97
CA ARG A 203 17.23 -10.25 12.08
C ARG A 203 15.98 -10.58 11.28
N GLY A 204 14.83 -10.32 11.87
CA GLY A 204 13.53 -10.58 11.26
C GLY A 204 12.57 -9.42 11.43
N ILE A 205 11.45 -9.52 10.72
CA ILE A 205 10.35 -8.57 10.73
C ILE A 205 9.12 -9.32 11.26
N ALA A 206 8.54 -8.82 12.35
CA ALA A 206 7.27 -9.31 12.86
C ALA A 206 6.14 -8.45 12.29
N VAL A 207 5.18 -9.09 11.62
CA VAL A 207 4.00 -8.44 11.04
C VAL A 207 2.77 -8.89 11.83
N SER A 208 2.08 -7.93 12.41
CA SER A 208 0.88 -8.13 13.22
C SER A 208 -0.16 -7.06 12.88
N SER A 209 -1.41 -7.35 13.20
CA SER A 209 -2.55 -6.45 12.98
C SER A 209 -3.47 -6.46 14.20
N GLY A 210 -4.23 -5.39 14.35
CA GLY A 210 -5.33 -5.29 15.32
C GLY A 210 -6.52 -4.60 14.68
N ILE A 211 -7.73 -5.04 15.01
CA ILE A 211 -8.97 -4.57 14.38
C ILE A 211 -10.17 -4.75 15.32
N ASN A 212 -10.69 -3.65 15.84
CA ASN A 212 -11.79 -3.65 16.82
C ASN A 212 -12.96 -2.72 16.43
N PRO A 213 -13.56 -2.86 15.23
CA PRO A 213 -14.50 -1.86 14.68
C PRO A 213 -15.78 -1.69 15.51
N ARG A 214 -16.16 -2.69 16.31
CA ARG A 214 -17.33 -2.59 17.21
C ARG A 214 -17.15 -1.55 18.31
N TYR A 215 -15.91 -1.30 18.75
CA TYR A 215 -15.64 -0.23 19.71
C TYR A 215 -16.00 1.14 19.15
N GLY A 216 -15.99 1.32 17.83
CA GLY A 216 -16.38 2.57 17.19
C GLY A 216 -17.85 2.93 17.37
N GLN A 217 -18.70 1.96 17.73
CA GLN A 217 -20.11 2.21 18.11
C GLN A 217 -20.24 2.83 19.50
N ILE A 218 -19.20 2.73 20.33
CA ILE A 218 -19.13 3.27 21.69
C ILE A 218 -18.31 4.56 21.65
N ASP A 219 -17.07 4.47 21.17
CA ASP A 219 -16.13 5.58 21.13
C ASP A 219 -15.04 5.33 20.06
N PRO A 220 -14.91 6.21 19.04
CA PRO A 220 -13.93 6.05 17.96
C PRO A 220 -12.48 6.20 18.43
N TYR A 221 -12.21 6.98 19.49
CA TYR A 221 -10.88 7.09 20.09
C TYR A 221 -10.48 5.76 20.73
N TRP A 222 -11.36 5.17 21.54
CA TRP A 222 -11.08 3.87 22.17
C TRP A 222 -11.04 2.72 21.17
N MET A 223 -11.77 2.81 20.06
CA MET A 223 -11.63 1.90 18.93
C MET A 223 -10.21 1.92 18.36
N ALA A 224 -9.68 3.12 18.04
CA ALA A 224 -8.35 3.28 17.50
C ALA A 224 -7.27 2.81 18.50
N ALA A 225 -7.40 3.20 19.77
CA ALA A 225 -6.50 2.78 20.84
C ALA A 225 -6.48 1.26 21.01
N SER A 226 -7.65 0.61 20.98
CA SER A 226 -7.79 -0.84 21.09
C SER A 226 -7.18 -1.58 19.89
N ALA A 227 -7.34 -1.08 18.66
CA ALA A 227 -6.73 -1.66 17.47
C ALA A 227 -5.20 -1.57 17.51
N ILE A 228 -4.65 -0.42 17.94
CA ILE A 228 -3.20 -0.24 18.13
C ILE A 228 -2.67 -1.18 19.22
N ASP A 229 -3.35 -1.25 20.36
CA ASP A 229 -2.99 -2.15 21.47
C ASP A 229 -2.95 -3.62 21.02
N GLU A 230 -3.97 -4.09 20.31
CA GLU A 230 -4.00 -5.45 19.78
C GLU A 230 -2.86 -5.72 18.79
N ALA A 231 -2.59 -4.79 17.86
CA ALA A 231 -1.49 -4.93 16.90
C ALA A 231 -0.14 -5.05 17.62
N VAL A 232 0.08 -4.24 18.67
CA VAL A 232 1.30 -4.26 19.48
C VAL A 232 1.40 -5.53 20.32
N ARG A 233 0.33 -5.95 21.02
CA ARG A 233 0.33 -7.19 21.82
C ARG A 233 0.62 -8.42 20.95
N ASN A 234 0.03 -8.48 19.77
CA ASN A 234 0.29 -9.53 18.79
C ASN A 234 1.77 -9.54 18.34
N ASN A 235 2.36 -8.36 18.12
CA ASN A 235 3.78 -8.21 17.76
C ASN A 235 4.71 -8.70 18.89
N VAL A 236 4.44 -8.25 20.12
CA VAL A 236 5.24 -8.59 21.31
C VAL A 236 5.16 -10.09 21.62
N ALA A 237 4.01 -10.72 21.40
CA ALA A 237 3.80 -12.15 21.61
C ALA A 237 4.75 -13.05 20.77
N VAL A 238 5.27 -12.55 19.65
CA VAL A 238 6.26 -13.24 18.80
C VAL A 238 7.68 -12.69 18.95
N GLY A 239 7.92 -11.84 19.95
CA GLY A 239 9.25 -11.32 20.28
C GLY A 239 9.65 -10.01 19.58
N GLY A 240 8.70 -9.30 18.97
CA GLY A 240 8.94 -7.97 18.40
C GLY A 240 9.33 -6.92 19.45
N ARG A 241 10.18 -5.96 19.06
CA ARG A 241 10.79 -4.97 20.00
C ARG A 241 10.87 -3.53 19.48
N ARG A 242 10.94 -3.36 18.16
CA ARG A 242 10.98 -2.04 17.50
C ARG A 242 9.80 -2.01 16.55
N ILE A 243 8.86 -1.11 16.81
CA ILE A 243 7.56 -1.12 16.15
C ILE A 243 7.42 0.15 15.34
N SER A 244 7.05 -0.02 14.08
CA SER A 244 6.49 1.03 13.24
C SER A 244 5.04 0.62 12.95
N LEU A 245 4.13 1.58 13.02
CA LEU A 245 2.71 1.36 12.79
C LEU A 245 2.35 1.90 11.40
N LEU A 246 1.51 1.15 10.71
CA LEU A 246 0.81 1.58 9.51
C LEU A 246 -0.68 1.51 9.81
N ASP A 247 -1.36 2.64 9.69
CA ASP A 247 -2.77 2.81 9.92
C ASP A 247 -3.55 2.89 8.60
N ASN A 248 -4.69 2.22 8.54
CA ASN A 248 -5.63 2.32 7.42
C ASN A 248 -6.96 2.84 7.98
N PHE A 249 -7.22 4.13 7.84
CA PHE A 249 -8.50 4.71 8.23
C PHE A 249 -9.59 4.37 7.22
N THR A 250 -10.74 3.94 7.73
CA THR A 250 -11.95 3.76 6.93
C THR A 250 -13.10 4.37 7.72
N TRP A 251 -13.60 5.52 7.25
CA TRP A 251 -14.69 6.25 7.89
C TRP A 251 -15.78 6.60 6.86
N GLY A 252 -16.96 6.96 7.36
CA GLY A 252 -18.07 7.44 6.54
C GLY A 252 -17.85 8.85 6.00
N ASN A 253 -18.83 9.38 5.27
CA ASN A 253 -18.75 10.74 4.75
C ASN A 253 -18.81 11.76 5.92
N PRO A 254 -17.77 12.62 6.09
CA PRO A 254 -17.72 13.62 7.15
C PRO A 254 -18.63 14.85 6.90
N GLU A 255 -19.47 14.85 5.87
CA GLU A 255 -20.41 15.95 5.56
C GLU A 255 -21.79 15.79 6.21
N TYR A 256 -22.17 14.56 6.56
CA TYR A 256 -23.50 14.26 7.08
C TYR A 256 -23.55 14.12 8.62
N GLU A 257 -22.44 14.45 9.31
CA GLU A 257 -22.30 14.38 10.79
C GLU A 257 -21.81 15.70 11.40
#